data_AF-A0A0D0HHU0-F1
#
_entry.id   AF-A0A0D0HHU0-F1
#
_cell.length_a   1.000
_cell.length_b   1.000
_cell.length_c   1.000
_cell.angle_alpha   90.00
_cell.angle_beta   90.00
_cell.angle_gamma   90.00
#
_symmetry.space_group_name_H-M   'P 1'
#
loop_
_entity.id
_entity.type
_entity.pdbx_description
1 polymer ?
#
loop_
_entity_poly.entity_id
_entity_poly.type
_entity_poly.pdbx_seq_one_letter_code
_entity_poly.pdbx_strand_id
1 'polypeptide(L)'
;MRAAGAPLVGHWSDRYGRVRVMAAPAVGILVLIHPAFAYPVAHPGFGTLIAVQIVCAFLMTGYFAGLPALLSRVFPVQTRTTGMSLAYNVGVTIFGGFGPFIIAWLIRAAGMKTAPSFYVMFAAVPSLAALAVLRRRFGFR
;
A
#
# COMPACT_ATOMS: atom_id res chain seq x y z
N MET A 1 -4.18 15.29 -8.65
CA MET A 1 -4.21 15.54 -7.19
C MET A 1 -3.32 14.58 -6.36
N ARG A 2 -2.24 13.98 -6.89
CA ARG A 2 -1.35 13.07 -6.13
C ARG A 2 -0.13 13.78 -5.49
N ALA A 3 0.06 15.07 -5.73
CA ALA A 3 1.35 15.74 -5.50
C ALA A 3 1.45 16.59 -4.22
N ALA A 4 0.34 17.03 -3.61
CA ALA A 4 0.40 18.01 -2.51
C ALA A 4 0.63 17.40 -1.11
N GLY A 5 0.30 16.11 -0.90
CA GLY A 5 0.46 15.45 0.41
C GLY A 5 1.86 14.86 0.67
N ALA A 6 2.65 14.67 -0.38
CA ALA A 6 3.97 14.03 -0.30
C ALA A 6 4.99 14.79 0.59
N PRO A 7 5.09 16.14 0.58
CA PRO A 7 6.07 16.83 1.42
C PRO A 7 5.72 16.81 2.92
N LEU A 8 4.43 16.90 3.29
CA LEU A 8 3.98 16.85 4.68
C LEU A 8 4.21 15.47 5.31
N VAL A 9 3.89 14.40 4.57
CA VAL A 9 4.14 13.03 4.99
C VAL A 9 5.64 12.73 5.05
N GLY A 10 6.44 13.26 4.11
CA GLY A 10 7.90 13.15 4.13
C GLY A 10 8.51 13.82 5.36
N HIS A 11 8.06 15.03 5.72
CA HIS A 11 8.54 15.75 6.90
C HIS A 11 8.18 15.04 8.22
N TRP A 12 6.99 14.43 8.31
CA TRP A 12 6.60 13.62 9.47
C TRP A 12 7.33 12.27 9.51
N SER A 13 7.65 11.68 8.35
CA SER A 13 8.43 10.43 8.20
C SER A 13 9.86 10.55 8.72
N ASP A 14 10.49 11.70 8.50
CA ASP A 14 11.86 11.94 8.99
C ASP A 14 11.93 12.20 10.50
N ARG A 15 10.81 12.57 11.16
CA ARG A 15 10.79 12.87 12.61
C ARG A 15 10.41 11.69 13.51
N TYR A 16 9.57 10.74 13.05
CA TYR A 16 8.97 9.69 13.90
C TYR A 16 9.46 8.26 13.65
N GLY A 17 10.35 8.05 12.68
CA GLY A 17 10.85 6.72 12.34
C GLY A 17 10.12 6.12 11.13
N ARG A 18 10.87 5.89 10.07
CA ARG A 18 10.38 5.55 8.72
C ARG A 18 9.53 4.28 8.68
N VAL A 19 9.82 3.32 9.55
CA VAL A 19 9.07 2.06 9.67
C VAL A 19 7.70 2.29 10.32
N ARG A 20 7.57 3.16 11.34
CA ARG A 20 6.28 3.47 11.95
C ARG A 20 5.37 4.23 10.99
N VAL A 21 5.94 5.14 10.22
CA VAL A 21 5.20 5.96 9.24
C VAL A 21 4.74 5.14 8.03
N MET A 22 5.42 4.04 7.67
CA MET A 22 4.90 3.07 6.70
C MET A 22 3.94 2.04 7.31
N ALA A 23 4.14 1.66 8.58
CA ALA A 23 3.27 0.71 9.27
C ALA A 23 1.87 1.27 9.53
N ALA A 24 1.75 2.53 9.95
CA ALA A 24 0.47 3.17 10.22
C ALA A 24 -0.51 3.15 9.03
N PRO A 25 -0.14 3.60 7.81
CA PRO A 25 -0.99 3.46 6.64
C PRO A 25 -1.14 2.02 6.17
N ALA A 26 -0.17 1.12 6.36
CA ALA A 26 -0.34 -0.29 6.01
C ALA A 26 -1.40 -0.99 6.89
N VAL A 27 -1.40 -0.73 8.20
CA VAL A 27 -2.45 -1.17 9.13
C VAL A 27 -3.76 -0.47 8.81
N GLY A 28 -3.71 0.83 8.53
CA GLY A 28 -4.87 1.60 8.06
C GLY A 28 -5.50 0.99 6.82
N ILE A 29 -4.71 0.56 5.83
CA ILE A 29 -5.19 -0.16 4.64
C ILE A 29 -5.83 -1.47 5.08
N LEU A 30 -5.17 -2.26 5.93
CA LEU A 30 -5.70 -3.56 6.36
C LEU A 30 -7.07 -3.44 7.06
N VAL A 31 -7.28 -2.39 7.85
CA VAL A 31 -8.54 -2.16 8.59
C VAL A 31 -9.58 -1.39 7.77
N LEU A 32 -9.20 -0.31 7.07
CA LEU A 32 -10.14 0.54 6.32
C LEU A 32 -10.52 -0.01 4.95
N ILE A 33 -9.75 -0.92 4.34
CA ILE A 33 -10.07 -1.41 2.99
C ILE A 33 -11.43 -2.12 2.96
N HIS A 34 -11.80 -2.84 4.02
CA HIS A 34 -13.09 -3.54 4.07
C HIS A 34 -14.29 -2.58 4.12
N PRO A 35 -14.37 -1.61 5.06
CA PRO A 35 -15.45 -0.63 5.07
C PRO A 35 -15.42 0.29 3.84
N ALA A 36 -14.23 0.61 3.31
CA ALA A 36 -14.09 1.42 2.10
C ALA A 36 -14.71 0.75 0.86
N PHE A 37 -14.69 -0.59 0.78
CA PHE A 37 -15.37 -1.32 -0.30
C PHE A 37 -16.85 -1.64 0.03
N ALA A 38 -17.21 -1.80 1.29
CA ALA A 38 -18.60 -2.08 1.70
C ALA A 38 -19.51 -0.85 1.58
N TYR A 39 -19.01 0.35 1.90
CA TYR A 39 -19.81 1.58 1.95
C TYR A 39 -20.37 2.02 0.58
N PRO A 40 -19.59 2.03 -0.52
CA PRO A 40 -20.11 2.35 -1.85
C PRO A 40 -21.02 1.26 -2.42
N VAL A 41 -20.89 0.02 -1.95
CA VAL A 41 -21.77 -1.09 -2.36
C VAL A 41 -23.15 -0.95 -1.71
N ALA A 42 -23.21 -0.51 -0.44
CA ALA A 42 -24.46 -0.23 0.27
C ALA A 42 -25.12 1.11 -0.16
N HIS A 43 -24.31 2.13 -0.45
CA HIS A 43 -24.77 3.46 -0.87
C HIS A 43 -24.09 3.88 -2.18
N PRO A 44 -24.56 3.36 -3.34
CA PRO A 44 -24.02 3.73 -4.63
C PRO A 44 -24.28 5.22 -4.91
N GLY A 45 -23.20 5.99 -4.98
CA GLY A 45 -23.24 7.42 -5.25
C GLY A 45 -21.88 7.94 -5.71
N PHE A 46 -21.88 8.93 -6.60
CA PHE A 46 -20.64 9.52 -7.10
C PHE A 46 -19.80 10.15 -5.98
N GLY A 47 -20.45 10.79 -5.00
CA GLY A 47 -19.78 11.39 -3.85
C GLY A 47 -19.13 10.37 -2.89
N THR A 48 -19.76 9.22 -2.67
CA THR A 48 -19.21 8.15 -1.81
C THR A 48 -18.01 7.47 -2.47
N LEU A 49 -18.04 7.29 -3.80
CA LEU A 49 -16.88 6.81 -4.57
C LEU A 49 -15.69 7.76 -4.49
N ILE A 50 -15.92 9.07 -4.64
CA ILE A 50 -14.85 10.08 -4.53
C ILE A 50 -14.26 10.10 -3.12
N ALA A 51 -15.09 10.07 -2.08
CA ALA A 51 -14.61 10.08 -0.69
C ALA A 51 -13.71 8.87 -0.40
N VAL A 52 -14.14 7.67 -0.81
CA VAL A 52 -13.34 6.44 -0.69
C VAL A 52 -12.04 6.53 -1.49
N GLN A 53 -12.09 7.04 -2.73
CA GLN A 53 -10.91 7.22 -3.57
C GLN A 53 -9.88 8.14 -2.89
N ILE A 54 -10.32 9.24 -2.29
CA ILE A 54 -9.45 10.20 -1.58
C ILE A 54 -8.78 9.53 -0.37
N VAL A 55 -9.56 8.82 0.45
CA VAL A 55 -9.02 8.09 1.62
C VAL A 55 -7.99 7.07 1.17
N CYS A 56 -8.32 6.20 0.21
CA CYS A 56 -7.39 5.21 -0.34
C CYS A 56 -6.12 5.87 -0.92
N ALA A 57 -6.26 6.98 -1.64
CA ALA A 57 -5.12 7.71 -2.21
C ALA A 57 -4.21 8.30 -1.12
N PHE A 58 -4.78 8.82 -0.04
CA PHE A 58 -4.02 9.34 1.09
C PHE A 58 -3.22 8.23 1.79
N LEU A 59 -3.87 7.10 2.10
CA LEU A 59 -3.22 5.92 2.69
C LEU A 59 -2.10 5.36 1.78
N MET A 60 -2.36 5.22 0.48
CA MET A 60 -1.33 4.78 -0.46
C MET A 60 -0.16 5.75 -0.54
N THR A 61 -0.41 7.06 -0.56
CA THR A 61 0.65 8.08 -0.59
C THR A 61 1.52 7.97 0.68
N GLY A 62 0.89 7.77 1.84
CA GLY A 62 1.58 7.52 3.11
C GLY A 62 2.54 6.33 3.05
N TYR A 63 2.08 5.22 2.47
CA TYR A 63 2.89 4.02 2.32
C TYR A 63 4.03 4.20 1.30
N PHE A 64 3.72 4.74 0.11
CA PHE A 64 4.70 4.91 -0.96
C PHE A 64 5.76 5.99 -0.67
N ALA A 65 5.49 6.95 0.23
CA ALA A 65 6.45 8.00 0.58
C ALA A 65 7.72 7.45 1.26
N GLY A 66 7.60 6.40 2.09
CA GLY A 66 8.75 5.81 2.81
C GLY A 66 9.49 4.71 2.03
N LEU A 67 8.84 4.14 1.01
CA LEU A 67 9.28 2.94 0.32
C LEU A 67 10.63 3.11 -0.43
N PRO A 68 10.88 4.19 -1.21
CA PRO A 68 12.15 4.41 -1.88
C PRO A 68 13.29 4.60 -0.88
N ALA A 69 13.02 5.34 0.21
CA ALA A 69 14.02 5.60 1.25
C ALA A 69 14.43 4.31 1.98
N LEU A 70 13.50 3.39 2.24
CA LEU A 70 13.78 2.09 2.86
C LEU A 70 14.53 1.16 1.91
N LEU A 71 14.07 1.00 0.66
CA LEU A 71 14.75 0.17 -0.33
C LEU A 71 16.17 0.69 -0.61
N SER A 72 16.36 2.00 -0.64
CA SER A 72 17.68 2.60 -0.81
C SER A 72 18.67 2.15 0.26
N ARG A 73 18.23 1.91 1.51
CA ARG A 73 19.10 1.44 2.60
C ARG A 73 19.38 -0.07 2.57
N VAL A 74 18.50 -0.85 1.92
CA VAL A 74 18.65 -2.31 1.80
C VAL A 74 19.62 -2.68 0.68
N PHE A 75 19.64 -1.91 -0.42
CA PHE A 75 20.50 -2.20 -1.56
C PHE A 75 21.87 -1.50 -1.50
N PRO A 76 22.97 -2.15 -1.94
CA PRO A 76 24.29 -1.54 -2.03
C PRO A 76 24.31 -0.34 -2.96
N VAL A 77 25.16 0.66 -2.68
CA VAL A 77 25.20 1.94 -3.42
C VAL A 77 25.40 1.72 -4.93
N GLN A 78 26.21 0.73 -5.33
CA GLN A 78 26.50 0.46 -6.75
C GLN A 78 25.29 -0.09 -7.54
N THR A 79 24.39 -0.83 -6.90
CA THR A 79 23.25 -1.50 -7.56
C THR A 79 21.89 -0.96 -7.11
N ARG A 80 21.90 0.13 -6.34
CA ARG A 80 20.73 0.71 -5.66
C ARG A 80 19.56 0.99 -6.61
N THR A 81 19.80 1.68 -7.72
CA THR A 81 18.74 2.07 -8.68
C THR A 81 18.20 0.86 -9.44
N THR A 82 19.10 0.00 -9.95
CA THR A 82 18.72 -1.19 -10.72
C THR A 82 17.98 -2.21 -9.87
N GLY A 83 18.48 -2.47 -8.65
CA GLY A 83 17.84 -3.37 -7.70
C GLY A 83 16.46 -2.87 -7.25
N MET A 84 16.31 -1.57 -7.00
CA MET A 84 15.00 -0.96 -6.69
C MET A 84 14.01 -1.09 -7.84
N SER A 85 14.42 -0.71 -9.06
CA SER A 85 13.55 -0.80 -10.23
C SER A 85 13.17 -2.24 -10.55
N LEU A 86 14.11 -3.19 -10.42
CA LEU A 86 13.83 -4.61 -10.65
C LEU A 86 12.83 -5.15 -9.62
N ALA A 87 13.06 -4.93 -8.33
CA ALA A 87 12.15 -5.39 -7.28
C ALA A 87 10.75 -4.77 -7.41
N TYR A 88 10.69 -3.48 -7.73
CA TYR A 88 9.43 -2.77 -7.97
C TYR A 88 8.69 -3.31 -9.19
N ASN A 89 9.36 -3.42 -10.33
CA ASN A 89 8.73 -3.89 -11.57
C ASN A 89 8.27 -5.34 -11.44
N VAL A 90 9.08 -6.23 -10.87
CA VAL A 90 8.68 -7.62 -10.64
C VAL A 90 7.45 -7.68 -9.72
N GLY A 91 7.44 -6.92 -8.63
CA GLY A 91 6.30 -6.84 -7.72
C GLY A 91 5.04 -6.31 -8.41
N VAL A 92 5.15 -5.20 -9.15
CA VAL A 92 4.01 -4.59 -9.87
C VAL A 92 3.52 -5.47 -11.01
N THR A 93 4.40 -6.16 -11.74
CA THR A 93 3.99 -7.06 -12.81
C THR A 93 3.23 -8.27 -12.25
N ILE A 94 3.73 -8.88 -11.18
CA ILE A 94 3.08 -10.05 -10.57
C ILE A 94 1.78 -9.64 -9.88
N PHE A 95 1.82 -8.67 -8.97
CA PHE A 95 0.65 -8.33 -8.14
C PHE A 95 -0.28 -7.31 -8.80
N GLY A 96 0.25 -6.40 -9.60
CA GLY A 96 -0.53 -5.40 -10.33
C GLY A 96 -1.05 -5.90 -11.68
N GLY A 97 -0.24 -6.68 -12.42
CA GLY A 97 -0.64 -7.24 -13.71
C GLY A 97 -1.69 -8.34 -13.59
N PHE A 98 -1.50 -9.30 -12.68
CA PHE A 98 -2.49 -10.35 -12.43
C PHE A 98 -3.62 -9.90 -11.48
N GLY A 99 -3.48 -8.73 -10.85
CA GLY A 99 -4.46 -8.19 -9.90
C GLY A 99 -5.89 -8.14 -10.47
N PRO A 100 -6.15 -7.47 -11.61
CA PRO A 100 -7.48 -7.41 -12.20
C PRO A 100 -8.08 -8.78 -12.54
N PHE A 101 -7.25 -9.72 -13.00
CA PHE A 101 -7.69 -11.08 -13.33
C PHE A 101 -8.12 -11.86 -12.08
N ILE A 102 -7.28 -11.84 -11.03
CA ILE A 102 -7.57 -12.48 -9.74
C ILE A 102 -8.80 -11.84 -9.10
N ILE A 103 -8.91 -10.51 -9.13
CA ILE A 103 -10.06 -9.78 -8.60
C ILE A 103 -11.34 -10.16 -9.35
N ALA A 104 -11.32 -10.18 -10.69
CA ALA A 104 -12.48 -10.55 -11.48
C ALA A 104 -12.91 -12.01 -11.24
N TRP A 105 -11.95 -12.93 -11.14
CA TRP A 105 -12.20 -14.33 -10.77
C TRP A 105 -12.80 -14.44 -9.37
N LEU A 106 -12.26 -13.71 -8.38
CA LEU A 106 -12.73 -13.73 -7.00
C LEU A 106 -14.14 -13.13 -6.87
N ILE A 107 -14.46 -12.08 -7.63
CA ILE A 107 -15.83 -11.53 -7.70
C ILE A 107 -16.79 -12.59 -8.25
N ARG A 108 -16.40 -13.31 -9.32
CA ARG A 108 -17.22 -14.37 -9.92
C ARG A 108 -17.40 -15.57 -8.99
N ALA A 109 -16.35 -15.98 -8.28
CA ALA A 109 -16.37 -17.14 -7.39
C ALA A 109 -17.09 -16.85 -6.05
N ALA A 110 -16.87 -15.67 -5.46
CA ALA A 110 -17.46 -15.29 -4.17
C ALA A 110 -18.84 -14.62 -4.29
N GLY A 111 -19.21 -14.12 -5.48
CA GLY A 111 -20.48 -13.41 -5.70
C GLY A 111 -20.60 -12.05 -5.00
N MET A 112 -19.55 -11.59 -4.30
CA MET A 112 -19.56 -10.34 -3.53
C MET A 112 -18.71 -9.25 -4.18
N LYS A 113 -19.26 -8.04 -4.29
CA LYS A 113 -18.55 -6.84 -4.78
C LYS A 113 -17.41 -6.39 -3.87
N THR A 114 -17.32 -6.91 -2.65
CA THR A 114 -16.24 -6.66 -1.69
C THR A 114 -15.01 -7.55 -1.89
N ALA A 115 -15.05 -8.50 -2.83
CA ALA A 115 -13.93 -9.40 -3.17
C ALA A 115 -12.56 -8.70 -3.37
N PRO A 116 -12.43 -7.50 -3.98
CA PRO A 116 -11.15 -6.82 -4.12
C PRO A 116 -10.46 -6.52 -2.77
N SER A 117 -11.24 -6.35 -1.69
CA SER A 117 -10.69 -6.07 -0.36
C SER A 117 -9.85 -7.23 0.18
N PHE A 118 -10.22 -8.48 -0.10
CA PHE A 118 -9.46 -9.66 0.31
C PHE A 118 -8.11 -9.75 -0.40
N TYR A 119 -8.06 -9.37 -1.68
CA TYR A 119 -6.80 -9.32 -2.44
C TYR A 119 -5.84 -8.29 -1.84
N VAL A 120 -6.35 -7.11 -1.48
CA VAL A 120 -5.54 -6.05 -0.86
C VAL A 120 -5.13 -6.40 0.57
N MET A 121 -6.00 -7.04 1.36
CA MET A 121 -5.64 -7.57 2.68
C MET A 121 -4.54 -8.63 2.57
N PHE A 122 -4.68 -9.56 1.62
CA PHE A 122 -3.66 -10.57 1.35
C PHE A 122 -2.31 -9.94 0.95
N ALA A 123 -2.31 -8.86 0.17
CA ALA A 123 -1.09 -8.13 -0.18
C ALA A 123 -0.52 -7.30 1.00
N ALA A 124 -1.37 -6.83 1.92
CA ALA A 124 -0.96 -6.07 3.08
C ALA A 124 -0.23 -6.91 4.13
N VAL A 125 -0.57 -8.20 4.28
CA VAL A 125 0.07 -9.13 5.23
C VAL A 125 1.59 -9.32 4.96
N PRO A 126 2.05 -9.73 3.77
CA PRO A 126 3.48 -9.90 3.49
C PRO A 126 4.21 -8.56 3.49
N SER A 127 3.53 -7.46 3.14
CA SER A 127 4.06 -6.10 3.27
C SER A 127 4.36 -5.73 4.73
N LEU A 128 3.41 -5.96 5.65
CA LEU A 128 3.60 -5.76 7.09
C LEU A 128 4.66 -6.70 7.66
N ALA A 129 4.69 -7.97 7.23
CA ALA A 129 5.70 -8.93 7.64
C ALA A 129 7.11 -8.49 7.18
N ALA A 130 7.26 -8.03 5.94
CA ALA A 130 8.51 -7.49 5.43
C ALA A 130 8.95 -6.26 6.23
N LEU A 131 8.01 -5.36 6.55
CA LEU A 131 8.29 -4.19 7.38
C LEU A 131 8.74 -4.57 8.80
N ALA A 132 8.11 -5.59 9.39
CA ALA A 132 8.46 -6.11 10.72
C ALA A 132 9.85 -6.78 10.73
N VAL A 133 10.17 -7.58 9.72
CA VAL A 133 11.50 -8.19 9.54
C VAL A 133 12.55 -7.11 9.36
N LEU A 134 12.27 -6.08 8.55
CA LEU A 134 13.17 -4.98 8.29
C LEU A 134 13.42 -4.13 9.55
N ARG A 135 12.39 -3.93 10.38
CA ARG A 135 12.51 -3.33 11.71
C ARG A 135 13.46 -4.11 12.61
N ARG A 136 13.33 -5.44 12.64
CA ARG A 136 14.17 -6.33 13.48
C ARG A 136 15.61 -6.41 12.98
N ARG A 137 15.84 -6.50 11.66
CA ARG A 137 17.17 -6.66 11.05
C ARG A 137 18.01 -5.38 11.09
N PHE A 138 17.40 -4.21 10.97
CA PHE A 138 18.12 -2.94 10.85
C PHE A 138 17.93 -1.98 12.03
N GLY A 139 17.26 -2.40 13.11
CA GLY A 139 17.15 -1.63 14.34
C GLY A 139 16.45 -0.28 14.19
N PHE A 140 15.58 -0.11 13.19
CA PHE A 140 14.83 1.13 13.00
C PHE A 140 13.87 1.37 14.17
N ARG A 141 13.99 2.51 14.88
CA ARG A 141 13.04 2.96 15.91
C ARG A 141 11.75 3.50 15.30
#